data_AF-A0AAI8C4R2-F1
#
_entry.id   AF-A0AAI8C4R2-F1
#
_cell.length_a   1.000
_cell.length_b   1.000
_cell.length_c   1.000
_cell.angle_alpha   90.00
_cell.angle_beta   90.00
_cell.angle_gamma   90.00
#
_symmetry.space_group_name_H-M   'P 1'
#
loop_
_entity.id
_entity.type
_entity.pdbx_description
1 polymer ?
#
loop_
_entity_poly.entity_id
_entity_poly.type
_entity_poly.pdbx_seq_one_letter_code
_entity_poly.pdbx_strand_id
1 'polypeptide(L)'
;MKIVIIISLVLVIALLLLDKNKTNKQENQSKTEEPPFKQDVPISIIGESKPVILKQSLMSQTEEELDLEEEEKELSKNLEPLDHEFTERVSMDELNRFVNSIEQELISETTVKTAKKIEGSDLLELLQQAIPNSAKTIAKLLDQSLNEKSPKKEEEVIGSEDFNINDFI
;
A
#
# COMPACT_ATOMS: atom_id res chain seq x y z
N MET A 1 -12.11 15.32 44.71
CA MET A 1 -10.67 15.58 44.95
C MET A 1 -9.77 14.93 43.89
N LYS A 2 -9.86 13.61 43.63
CA LYS A 2 -9.02 12.91 42.63
C LYS A 2 -9.12 13.44 41.19
N ILE A 3 -10.33 13.70 40.69
CA ILE A 3 -10.56 14.27 39.35
C ILE A 3 -9.86 15.64 39.18
N VAL A 4 -9.88 16.49 40.21
CA VAL A 4 -9.24 17.81 40.18
C VAL A 4 -7.72 17.68 40.06
N ILE A 5 -7.14 16.70 40.77
CA ILE A 5 -5.70 16.39 40.69
C ILE A 5 -5.33 15.88 39.29
N ILE A 6 -6.16 15.00 38.70
CA ILE A 6 -5.91 14.45 37.35
C ILE A 6 -5.99 15.56 36.29
N ILE A 7 -7.04 16.40 36.32
CA ILE A 7 -7.18 17.52 35.38
C ILE A 7 -6.01 18.49 35.52
N SER A 8 -5.62 18.84 36.75
CA SER A 8 -4.48 19.73 37.01
C SER A 8 -3.16 19.16 36.48
N LEU A 9 -2.95 17.85 36.59
CA LEU A 9 -1.73 17.19 36.10
C LEU A 9 -1.65 17.22 34.58
N VAL A 10 -2.75 16.92 33.89
CA VAL A 10 -2.85 16.96 32.42
C VAL A 10 -2.62 18.39 31.90
N LEU A 11 -3.19 19.40 32.57
CA LEU A 11 -3.05 20.80 32.19
C LEU A 11 -1.59 21.29 32.31
N VAL A 12 -0.89 20.91 33.37
CA VAL A 12 0.54 21.23 33.55
C VAL A 12 1.39 20.58 32.47
N ILE A 13 1.16 19.31 32.14
CA ILE A 13 1.89 18.60 31.07
C ILE A 13 1.65 19.27 29.70
N ALA A 14 0.40 19.63 29.39
CA ALA A 14 0.06 20.33 28.15
C ALA A 14 0.73 21.71 28.06
N LEU A 15 0.77 22.46 29.16
CA LEU A 15 1.47 23.75 29.23
C LEU A 15 2.98 23.61 29.04
N LEU A 16 3.62 22.58 29.63
CA LEU A 16 5.05 22.30 29.44
C LEU A 16 5.40 21.92 27.99
N LEU A 17 4.51 21.20 27.30
CA LEU A 17 4.68 20.85 25.88
C LEU A 17 4.51 22.07 24.96
N LEU A 18 3.58 22.97 25.28
CA LEU A 18 3.40 24.23 24.55
C LEU A 18 4.57 25.20 24.78
N ASP A 19 5.09 25.29 26.01
CA ASP A 19 6.18 26.19 26.39
C ASP A 19 7.49 25.82 25.65
N LYS A 20 7.76 24.53 25.45
CA LYS A 20 8.91 24.05 24.64
C LYS A 20 8.80 24.36 23.14
N ASN A 21 7.60 24.54 22.57
CA ASN A 21 7.46 24.76 21.12
C ASN A 21 7.50 26.25 20.71
N LYS A 22 7.46 27.17 21.69
CA LYS A 22 7.36 28.61 21.44
C LYS A 22 8.73 29.28 21.23
N THR A 23 9.64 28.65 20.48
CA THR A 23 10.72 29.39 19.81
C THR A 23 10.13 30.09 18.59
N ASN A 24 9.80 31.36 18.78
CA ASN A 24 9.14 32.26 17.83
C ASN A 24 10.18 32.89 16.85
N LYS A 25 10.08 32.53 15.55
CA LYS A 25 9.92 33.38 14.33
C LYS A 25 10.99 34.43 13.95
N GLN A 26 11.53 34.32 12.72
CA GLN A 26 11.45 35.27 11.58
C GLN A 26 12.40 34.82 10.43
N GLU A 27 11.90 34.54 9.23
CA GLU A 27 11.87 35.45 8.06
C GLU A 27 13.24 35.73 7.42
N ASN A 28 13.54 35.03 6.32
CA ASN A 28 14.03 35.70 5.12
C ASN A 28 13.72 34.89 3.86
N GLN A 29 13.21 35.60 2.86
CA GLN A 29 13.14 35.14 1.48
C GLN A 29 14.56 35.08 0.92
N SER A 30 14.98 33.94 0.35
CA SER A 30 15.97 33.96 -0.73
C SER A 30 15.77 32.78 -1.69
N LYS A 31 15.42 33.19 -2.90
CA LYS A 31 15.53 32.53 -4.19
C LYS A 31 16.79 31.65 -4.35
N THR A 32 16.59 30.49 -5.00
CA THR A 32 17.51 29.68 -5.81
C THR A 32 18.91 29.40 -5.26
N GLU A 33 19.24 28.12 -5.05
CA GLU A 33 20.45 27.46 -5.59
C GLU A 33 20.48 25.98 -5.17
N GLU A 34 20.59 25.09 -6.15
CA GLU A 34 20.79 23.66 -5.98
C GLU A 34 22.08 23.39 -5.18
N PRO A 35 22.09 22.50 -4.18
CA PRO A 35 23.34 22.13 -3.53
C PRO A 35 24.12 21.19 -4.48
N PRO A 36 25.39 21.49 -4.80
CA PRO A 36 26.25 20.53 -5.47
C PRO A 36 26.48 19.38 -4.49
N PHE A 37 26.11 18.17 -4.92
CA PHE A 37 26.38 16.94 -4.19
C PHE A 37 27.89 16.71 -4.12
N LYS A 38 28.55 17.28 -3.12
CA LYS A 38 29.95 17.00 -2.78
C LYS A 38 29.96 15.98 -1.64
N GLN A 39 29.91 14.71 -2.01
CA GLN A 39 30.12 13.61 -1.08
C GLN A 39 31.61 13.24 -1.10
N ASP A 40 32.43 14.02 -0.40
CA ASP A 40 33.81 13.65 -0.07
C ASP A 40 33.82 12.77 1.19
N VAL A 41 33.43 11.51 1.02
CA VAL A 41 33.71 10.46 2.01
C VAL A 41 34.03 9.17 1.24
N PRO A 42 35.21 8.55 1.47
CA PRO A 42 35.51 7.28 0.84
C PRO A 42 34.73 6.18 1.58
N ILE A 43 33.46 5.99 1.25
CA ILE A 43 32.78 4.73 1.56
C ILE A 43 33.37 3.68 0.61
N SER A 44 34.42 3.01 1.08
CA SER A 44 34.88 1.74 0.52
C SER A 44 34.08 0.62 1.21
N ILE A 45 32.78 0.55 0.92
CA ILE A 45 31.86 -0.53 1.34
C ILE A 45 31.08 -0.98 0.10
N ILE A 46 31.79 -1.31 -0.95
CA ILE A 46 31.37 -2.22 -2.01
C ILE A 46 32.72 -2.75 -2.47
N GLY A 47 33.02 -4.00 -2.10
CA GLY A 47 34.23 -4.66 -2.58
C GLY A 47 34.25 -4.51 -4.09
N GLU A 48 35.36 -4.03 -4.65
CA GLU A 48 35.50 -3.82 -6.09
C GLU A 48 35.07 -5.10 -6.80
N SER A 49 33.91 -5.07 -7.46
CA SER A 49 33.48 -6.21 -8.25
C SER A 49 34.42 -6.26 -9.45
N LYS A 50 35.24 -7.31 -9.47
CA LYS A 50 36.09 -7.64 -10.59
C LYS A 50 35.21 -7.63 -11.85
N PRO A 51 35.57 -6.90 -12.93
CA PRO A 51 34.74 -6.88 -14.11
C PRO A 51 34.64 -8.30 -14.64
N VAL A 52 33.42 -8.85 -14.61
CA VAL A 52 33.12 -10.12 -15.25
C VAL A 52 33.25 -9.86 -16.73
N ILE A 53 34.37 -10.29 -17.31
CA ILE A 53 34.49 -10.44 -18.75
C ILE A 53 33.51 -11.55 -19.09
N LEU A 54 32.32 -11.17 -19.57
CA LEU A 54 31.35 -12.09 -20.15
C LEU A 54 32.08 -12.81 -21.28
N LYS A 55 32.51 -14.05 -21.01
CA LYS A 55 33.00 -14.92 -22.06
C LYS A 55 31.83 -15.15 -22.99
N GLN A 56 31.91 -14.46 -24.13
CA GLN A 56 31.11 -14.59 -25.32
C GLN A 56 31.23 -16.01 -25.88
N SER A 57 30.73 -16.99 -25.12
CA SER A 57 30.80 -18.42 -25.41
C SER A 57 29.40 -19.05 -25.52
N LEU A 58 28.34 -18.25 -25.48
CA LEU A 58 26.99 -18.70 -25.82
C LEU A 58 26.45 -18.06 -27.11
N MET A 59 27.33 -17.50 -27.94
CA MET A 59 27.00 -17.16 -29.34
C MET A 59 27.41 -18.34 -30.23
N SER A 60 26.68 -19.46 -30.19
CA SER A 60 26.88 -20.51 -31.21
C SER A 60 25.68 -21.43 -31.44
N GLN A 61 24.57 -21.30 -30.71
CA GLN A 61 23.39 -22.09 -31.04
C GLN A 61 22.16 -21.20 -30.97
N THR A 62 21.46 -21.15 -32.11
CA THR A 62 20.28 -20.35 -32.47
C THR A 62 20.62 -19.01 -33.14
N GLU A 63 21.06 -19.10 -34.41
CA GLU A 63 20.89 -18.03 -35.41
C GLU A 63 19.44 -18.04 -35.95
N GLU A 64 18.46 -18.04 -35.05
CA GLU A 64 17.17 -17.45 -35.40
C GLU A 64 17.35 -15.98 -35.09
N GLU A 65 17.19 -15.13 -36.10
CA GLU A 65 17.11 -13.68 -35.95
C GLU A 65 15.94 -13.40 -35.00
N LEU A 66 16.23 -13.34 -33.70
CA LEU A 66 15.23 -13.08 -32.68
C LEU A 66 14.75 -11.66 -32.90
N ASP A 67 13.59 -11.53 -33.56
CA ASP A 67 12.89 -10.28 -33.71
C ASP A 67 12.29 -9.90 -32.35
N LEU A 68 13.10 -9.21 -31.55
CA LEU A 68 12.73 -8.71 -30.23
C LEU A 68 11.50 -7.81 -30.28
N GLU A 69 11.24 -7.15 -31.42
CA GLU A 69 10.10 -6.26 -31.59
C GLU A 69 8.80 -7.04 -31.85
N GLU A 70 8.86 -8.17 -32.56
CA GLU A 70 7.74 -9.11 -32.67
C GLU A 70 7.47 -9.84 -31.35
N GLU A 71 8.50 -10.27 -30.62
CA GLU A 71 8.36 -10.91 -29.30
C GLU A 71 7.75 -9.98 -28.25
N GLU A 72 8.20 -8.72 -28.16
CA GLU A 72 7.62 -7.70 -27.26
C GLU A 72 6.14 -7.43 -27.58
N LYS A 73 5.79 -7.45 -28.87
CA LYS A 73 4.42 -7.26 -29.34
C LYS A 73 3.52 -8.44 -28.98
N GLU A 74 4.01 -9.67 -29.04
CA GLU A 74 3.27 -10.86 -28.60
C GLU A 74 3.16 -10.93 -27.07
N LEU A 75 4.19 -10.50 -26.33
CA LEU A 75 4.15 -10.39 -24.87
C LEU A 75 3.17 -9.31 -24.40
N SER A 76 3.16 -8.14 -25.04
CA SER A 76 2.24 -7.04 -24.69
C SER A 76 0.77 -7.35 -25.02
N LYS A 77 0.50 -8.16 -26.04
CA LYS A 77 -0.86 -8.65 -26.35
C LYS A 77 -1.43 -9.60 -25.30
N ASN A 78 -0.57 -10.34 -24.61
CA ASN A 78 -0.96 -11.30 -23.56
C ASN A 78 -0.88 -10.71 -22.15
N LEU A 79 -0.53 -9.42 -22.02
CA LEU A 79 -0.54 -8.76 -20.73
C LEU A 79 -1.98 -8.33 -20.43
N GLU A 80 -2.63 -9.06 -19.51
CA GLU A 80 -3.86 -8.56 -18.89
C GLU A 80 -3.60 -7.14 -18.37
N PRO A 81 -4.58 -6.22 -18.50
CA PRO A 81 -4.43 -4.88 -17.94
C PRO A 81 -4.03 -5.03 -16.48
N LEU A 82 -2.81 -4.58 -16.15
CA LEU A 82 -2.27 -4.71 -14.81
C LEU A 82 -3.27 -4.11 -13.83
N ASP A 83 -3.83 -4.92 -12.93
CA ASP A 83 -4.75 -4.43 -11.92
C ASP A 83 -3.95 -3.59 -10.92
N HIS A 84 -4.00 -2.27 -11.07
CA HIS A 84 -3.23 -1.33 -10.25
C HIS A 84 -3.76 -1.28 -8.79
N GLU A 85 -4.90 -1.90 -8.53
CA GLU A 85 -5.65 -1.80 -7.27
C GLU A 85 -4.85 -2.25 -6.04
N PHE A 86 -3.98 -3.25 -6.20
CA PHE A 86 -3.13 -3.76 -5.12
C PHE A 86 -1.71 -3.16 -5.10
N THR A 87 -1.33 -2.40 -6.14
CA THR A 87 0.00 -1.78 -6.24
C THR A 87 0.01 -0.32 -5.77
N GLU A 88 -1.17 0.27 -5.56
CA GLU A 88 -1.31 1.67 -5.18
C GLU A 88 -0.94 1.89 -3.71
N ARG A 89 0.02 2.78 -3.46
CA ARG A 89 0.44 3.15 -2.11
C ARG A 89 -0.70 3.89 -1.39
N VAL A 90 -0.83 3.65 -0.09
CA VAL A 90 -1.73 4.42 0.78
C VAL A 90 -1.03 5.72 1.20
N SER A 91 -1.67 6.87 0.97
CA SER A 91 -1.16 8.16 1.45
C SER A 91 -1.37 8.31 2.96
N MET A 92 -0.52 9.10 3.62
CA MET A 92 -0.63 9.33 5.08
C MET A 92 -1.97 9.99 5.46
N ASP A 93 -2.48 10.89 4.63
CA ASP A 93 -3.79 11.52 4.86
C ASP A 93 -4.95 10.52 4.72
N GLU A 94 -4.85 9.59 3.77
CA GLU A 94 -5.83 8.51 3.58
C GLU A 94 -5.80 7.54 4.77
N LEU A 95 -4.61 7.14 5.21
CA LEU A 95 -4.42 6.27 6.36
C LEU A 95 -4.97 6.90 7.64
N ASN A 96 -4.69 8.18 7.89
CA ASN A 96 -5.17 8.86 9.09
C ASN A 96 -6.71 8.98 9.07
N ARG A 97 -7.31 9.31 7.92
CA ARG A 97 -8.78 9.31 7.78
C ARG A 97 -9.35 7.92 8.01
N PHE A 98 -8.74 6.89 7.44
CA PHE A 98 -9.15 5.50 7.57
C PHE A 98 -9.12 5.02 9.03
N VAL A 99 -8.06 5.32 9.77
CA VAL A 99 -7.96 4.99 11.20
C VAL A 99 -9.11 5.62 11.99
N ASN A 100 -9.37 6.91 11.79
CA ASN A 100 -10.49 7.59 12.44
C ASN A 100 -11.85 6.99 12.03
N SER A 101 -12.01 6.59 10.76
CA SER A 101 -13.22 5.95 10.27
C SER A 101 -13.42 4.54 10.85
N ILE A 102 -12.36 3.77 11.06
CA ILE A 102 -12.42 2.46 11.73
C ILE A 102 -12.85 2.63 13.19
N GLU A 103 -12.29 3.60 13.91
CA GLU A 103 -12.66 3.85 15.31
C GLU A 103 -14.13 4.24 15.48
N GLN A 104 -14.68 4.96 14.51
CA GLN A 104 -16.09 5.36 14.51
C GLN A 104 -17.01 4.36 13.77
N GLU A 105 -16.47 3.27 13.24
CA GLU A 105 -17.19 2.27 12.44
C GLU A 105 -18.00 2.90 11.28
N LEU A 106 -17.47 3.99 10.69
CA LEU A 106 -18.12 4.72 9.62
C LEU A 106 -17.72 4.14 8.26
N ILE A 107 -18.71 3.58 7.57
CA ILE A 107 -18.56 3.05 6.22
C ILE A 107 -18.63 4.22 5.23
N SER A 108 -17.54 4.44 4.51
CA SER A 108 -17.49 5.36 3.37
C SER A 108 -16.76 4.68 2.20
N GLU A 109 -17.04 5.10 0.97
CA GLU A 109 -16.40 4.53 -0.23
C GLU A 109 -14.87 4.64 -0.18
N THR A 110 -14.34 5.75 0.35
CA THR A 110 -12.89 5.95 0.52
C THR A 110 -12.33 5.06 1.63
N THR A 111 -13.10 4.79 2.68
CA THR A 111 -12.74 3.82 3.74
C THR A 111 -12.59 2.42 3.13
N VAL A 112 -13.54 1.99 2.31
CA VAL A 112 -13.50 0.68 1.64
C VAL A 112 -12.33 0.60 0.66
N LYS A 113 -12.12 1.63 -0.18
CA LYS A 113 -11.00 1.64 -1.12
C LYS A 113 -9.65 1.56 -0.40
N THR A 114 -9.51 2.26 0.72
CA THR A 114 -8.28 2.21 1.55
C THR A 114 -8.15 0.88 2.28
N ALA A 115 -9.25 0.29 2.78
CA ALA A 115 -9.26 -1.05 3.34
C ALA A 115 -8.75 -2.09 2.35
N LYS A 116 -9.22 -2.04 1.10
CA LYS A 116 -8.81 -2.96 0.04
C LYS A 116 -7.34 -2.79 -0.36
N LYS A 117 -6.83 -1.56 -0.33
CA LYS A 117 -5.39 -1.27 -0.53
C LYS A 117 -4.51 -1.78 0.63
N ILE A 118 -5.04 -1.81 1.86
CA ILE A 118 -4.32 -2.25 3.05
C ILE A 118 -4.41 -3.78 3.23
N GLU A 119 -5.49 -4.40 2.76
CA GLU A 119 -5.67 -5.85 2.76
C GLU A 119 -4.52 -6.53 2.02
N GLY A 120 -3.85 -7.47 2.69
CA GLY A 120 -2.68 -8.16 2.12
C GLY A 120 -1.36 -7.38 2.20
N SER A 121 -1.33 -6.21 2.85
CA SER A 121 -0.10 -5.44 3.11
C SER A 121 0.38 -5.57 4.56
N ASP A 122 1.67 -5.33 4.78
CA ASP A 122 2.28 -5.26 6.13
C ASP A 122 1.65 -4.17 7.01
N LEU A 123 1.00 -3.16 6.40
CA LEU A 123 0.31 -2.10 7.15
C LEU A 123 -0.86 -2.65 7.96
N LEU A 124 -1.51 -3.73 7.51
CA LEU A 124 -2.59 -4.37 8.25
C LEU A 124 -2.09 -4.95 9.57
N GLU A 125 -0.94 -5.61 9.55
CA GLU A 125 -0.33 -6.20 10.75
C GLU A 125 0.10 -5.10 11.73
N LEU A 126 0.75 -4.05 11.23
CA LEU A 126 1.14 -2.90 12.04
C LEU A 126 -0.09 -2.20 12.65
N LEU A 127 -1.18 -2.10 11.90
CA LEU A 127 -2.43 -1.53 12.39
C LEU A 127 -3.09 -2.42 13.45
N GLN A 128 -3.00 -3.74 13.34
CA GLN A 128 -3.47 -4.68 14.36
C GLN A 128 -2.64 -4.62 15.64
N GLN A 129 -1.34 -4.34 15.55
CA GLN A 129 -0.47 -4.10 16.70
C GLN A 129 -0.80 -2.77 17.40
N ALA A 130 -1.09 -1.72 16.64
CA ALA A 130 -1.45 -0.40 17.19
C ALA A 130 -2.88 -0.35 17.74
N ILE A 131 -3.84 -0.94 17.01
CA ILE A 131 -5.27 -0.92 17.31
C ILE A 131 -5.80 -2.37 17.31
N PRO A 132 -6.12 -2.93 18.48
CA PRO A 132 -6.65 -4.28 18.58
C PRO A 132 -7.98 -4.43 17.83
N ASN A 133 -8.10 -5.53 17.09
CA ASN A 133 -9.28 -5.91 16.28
C ASN A 133 -9.47 -5.06 15.01
N SER A 134 -8.51 -4.22 14.63
CA SER A 134 -8.60 -3.46 13.39
C SER A 134 -8.76 -4.37 12.17
N ALA A 135 -8.04 -5.49 12.09
CA ALA A 135 -8.18 -6.46 11.00
C ALA A 135 -9.60 -7.05 10.91
N LYS A 136 -10.21 -7.36 12.06
CA LYS A 136 -11.59 -7.86 12.13
C LYS A 136 -12.60 -6.81 11.64
N THR A 137 -12.39 -5.54 12.02
CA THR A 137 -13.23 -4.44 11.55
C THR A 137 -13.06 -4.21 10.06
N ILE A 138 -11.83 -4.28 9.54
CA ILE A 138 -11.54 -4.15 8.10
C ILE A 138 -12.23 -5.24 7.30
N ALA A 139 -12.12 -6.50 7.72
CA ALA A 139 -12.83 -7.61 7.07
C ALA A 139 -14.34 -7.39 7.06
N LYS A 140 -14.91 -6.95 8.19
CA LYS A 140 -16.34 -6.61 8.30
C LYS A 140 -16.73 -5.48 7.33
N LEU A 141 -15.90 -4.44 7.20
CA LEU A 141 -16.13 -3.31 6.29
C LEU A 141 -16.09 -3.75 4.82
N LEU A 142 -15.15 -4.63 4.46
CA LEU A 142 -15.04 -5.18 3.12
C LEU A 142 -16.24 -6.09 2.78
N ASP A 143 -16.63 -7.00 3.68
CA ASP A 143 -17.80 -7.86 3.52
C ASP A 143 -19.09 -7.04 3.30
N GLN A 144 -19.27 -5.97 4.08
CA GLN A 144 -20.42 -5.07 3.93
C GLN A 144 -20.43 -4.36 2.57
N SER A 145 -19.27 -3.94 2.07
CA SER A 145 -19.18 -3.33 0.75
C SER A 145 -19.51 -4.29 -0.39
N LEU A 146 -19.24 -5.59 -0.23
CA LEU A 146 -19.57 -6.60 -1.24
C LEU A 146 -21.09 -6.83 -1.32
N ASN A 147 -21.78 -6.79 -0.18
CA ASN A 147 -23.22 -7.01 -0.10
C ASN A 147 -24.06 -5.87 -0.69
N GLU A 148 -23.55 -4.64 -0.76
CA GLU A 148 -24.27 -3.52 -1.44
C GLU A 148 -24.17 -3.59 -2.96
N LYS A 149 -23.15 -4.25 -3.52
CA LYS A 149 -22.90 -4.29 -4.97
C LYS A 149 -23.54 -5.47 -5.68
N SER A 150 -24.09 -6.44 -4.96
CA SER A 150 -25.01 -7.41 -5.55
C SER A 150 -26.40 -6.77 -5.69
N PRO A 151 -26.88 -6.41 -6.89
CA PRO A 151 -28.32 -6.52 -7.09
C PRO A 151 -28.68 -7.94 -6.65
N LYS A 152 -29.72 -8.08 -5.84
CA LYS A 152 -30.37 -9.36 -5.59
C LYS A 152 -30.73 -9.96 -6.95
N LYS A 153 -29.80 -10.67 -7.58
CA LYS A 153 -30.17 -11.80 -8.40
C LYS A 153 -30.63 -12.81 -7.37
N GLU A 154 -31.92 -12.72 -7.09
CA GLU A 154 -32.73 -13.88 -6.80
C GLU A 154 -32.09 -15.04 -7.57
N GLU A 155 -31.61 -16.03 -6.83
CA GLU A 155 -31.25 -17.32 -7.38
C GLU A 155 -32.48 -17.78 -8.16
N GLU A 156 -32.48 -17.54 -9.47
CA GLU A 156 -33.15 -18.44 -10.37
C GLU A 156 -32.40 -19.76 -10.15
N VAL A 157 -33.00 -20.60 -9.32
CA VAL A 157 -32.68 -22.01 -9.16
C VAL A 157 -32.75 -22.58 -10.57
N ILE A 158 -31.64 -22.50 -11.32
CA ILE A 158 -31.41 -23.37 -12.45
C ILE A 158 -31.42 -24.75 -11.81
N GLY A 159 -32.45 -25.51 -12.15
CA GLY A 159 -32.74 -26.79 -11.55
C GLY A 159 -31.48 -27.64 -11.48
N SER A 160 -31.44 -28.48 -10.45
CA SER A 160 -30.53 -29.60 -10.33
C SER A 160 -30.69 -30.56 -11.52
N GLU A 161 -30.28 -30.13 -12.71
CA GLU A 161 -30.01 -31.00 -13.83
C GLU A 161 -28.63 -31.56 -13.56
N ASP A 162 -28.63 -32.73 -12.94
CA ASP A 162 -27.45 -33.47 -12.50
C ASP A 162 -26.39 -33.49 -13.60
N PHE A 163 -25.28 -32.78 -13.36
CA PHE A 163 -24.09 -32.85 -14.20
C PHE A 163 -23.58 -34.29 -14.24
N ASN A 164 -23.77 -34.99 -15.35
CA ASN A 164 -23.40 -36.40 -15.49
C ASN A 164 -22.04 -36.54 -16.18
N ILE A 165 -21.02 -36.87 -15.39
CA ILE A 165 -19.62 -36.99 -15.83
C ILE A 165 -19.39 -38.14 -16.84
N ASN A 166 -20.32 -39.08 -16.96
CA ASN A 166 -20.24 -40.18 -17.92
C ASN A 166 -20.58 -39.77 -19.36
N ASP A 167 -21.08 -38.55 -19.61
CA ASP A 167 -21.33 -38.06 -20.97
C ASP A 167 -20.05 -37.65 -21.70
N PHE A 168 -18.91 -37.63 -21.00
CA PHE A 168 -17.62 -37.11 -21.48
C PHE A 168 -16.51 -38.17 -21.56
N ILE A 169 -16.81 -39.46 -21.38
CA ILE A 169 -15.82 -40.57 -21.48
C ILE A 169 -16.20 -41.55 -22.59
#